data_AF-A0AA40FK71-F1
#
_entry.id   AF-A0AA40FK71-F1
#
_cell.length_a   1.000
_cell.length_b   1.000
_cell.length_c   1.000
_cell.angle_alpha   90.00
_cell.angle_beta   90.00
_cell.angle_gamma   90.00
#
_symmetry.space_group_name_H-M   'P 1'
#
loop_
_entity.id
_entity.type
_entity.pdbx_description
1 polymer ?
#
loop_
_entity_poly.entity_id
_entity_poly.type
_entity_poly.pdbx_seq_one_letter_code
_entity_poly.pdbx_strand_id
1 'polypeptide(L)'
;MKIRGVDRGRQSCEALLQAHYDWKAPGAASGVAGVVEASGGRRYLLLEGHHGDLHAYVRARRRLREPEARRLFRQAARAVATCHEYGVVLRNLKLRKFVFADETR
;
A
#
# COMPACT_ATOMS: atom_id res chain seq x y z
N MET A 1 1.20 0.18 -1.31
CA MET A 1 1.73 -0.76 -0.30
C MET A 1 1.72 -2.20 -0.82
N LYS A 2 2.88 -2.77 -1.20
CA LYS A 2 2.95 -4.19 -1.63
C LYS A 2 3.10 -5.08 -0.39
N ILE A 3 2.01 -5.70 0.07
CA ILE A 3 2.05 -6.71 1.14
C ILE A 3 2.76 -7.92 0.54
N ARG A 4 3.95 -8.25 1.03
CA ARG A 4 4.57 -9.56 0.79
C ARG A 4 4.39 -10.36 2.07
N GLY A 5 3.47 -11.30 2.04
CA GLY A 5 3.42 -12.37 3.04
C GLY A 5 4.56 -13.34 2.77
N VAL A 6 5.51 -13.40 3.70
CA VAL A 6 6.39 -14.57 3.86
C VAL A 6 5.82 -15.28 5.07
N ASP A 7 5.14 -16.43 4.89
CA ASP A 7 5.33 -17.62 5.73
C ASP A 7 4.58 -18.87 5.23
N ARG A 8 5.09 -20.04 5.59
CA ARG A 8 4.72 -21.40 5.17
C ARG A 8 3.43 -21.91 5.85
N GLY A 9 2.28 -21.35 5.53
CA GLY A 9 1.00 -21.88 6.05
C GLY A 9 -0.22 -21.48 5.24
N ARG A 10 -0.92 -22.48 4.68
CA ARG A 10 -2.09 -22.37 3.77
C ARG A 10 -3.23 -21.49 4.31
N GLN A 11 -3.40 -21.38 5.63
CA GLN A 11 -4.45 -20.60 6.30
C GLN A 11 -4.14 -19.08 6.41
N SER A 12 -2.88 -18.67 6.31
CA SER A 12 -2.48 -17.28 6.59
C SER A 12 -2.70 -16.30 5.42
N CYS A 13 -2.57 -16.78 4.18
CA CYS A 13 -2.83 -15.97 2.99
C CYS A 13 -4.32 -15.59 2.85
N GLU A 14 -5.22 -16.46 3.28
CA GLU A 14 -6.67 -16.22 3.23
C GLU A 14 -7.06 -15.12 4.20
N ALA A 15 -6.54 -15.14 5.44
CA ALA A 15 -6.76 -14.06 6.39
C ALA A 15 -6.19 -12.72 5.92
N LEU A 16 -5.02 -12.71 5.25
CA LEU A 16 -4.44 -11.48 4.70
C LEU A 16 -5.18 -10.96 3.46
N LEU A 17 -5.66 -11.85 2.60
CA LEU A 17 -6.49 -11.49 1.44
C LEU A 17 -7.86 -10.99 1.89
N GLN A 18 -8.49 -11.67 2.85
CA GLN A 18 -9.77 -11.29 3.43
C GLN A 18 -9.66 -9.94 4.16
N ALA A 19 -8.61 -9.75 4.97
CA ALA A 19 -8.35 -8.46 5.62
C ALA A 19 -8.08 -7.33 4.62
N HIS A 20 -7.54 -7.63 3.43
CA HIS A 20 -7.36 -6.65 2.36
C HIS A 20 -8.65 -6.38 1.56
N TYR A 21 -9.51 -7.39 1.40
CA TYR A 21 -10.83 -7.26 0.78
C TYR A 21 -11.83 -6.51 1.67
N ASP A 22 -11.81 -6.80 2.96
CA ASP A 22 -12.62 -6.14 3.98
C ASP A 22 -12.01 -4.79 4.42
N TRP A 23 -10.86 -4.43 3.85
CA TRP A 23 -10.16 -3.18 4.13
C TRP A 23 -10.95 -1.98 3.59
N LYS A 24 -11.88 -1.47 4.40
CA LYS A 24 -12.65 -0.26 4.11
C LYS A 24 -12.01 1.00 4.67
N ALA A 25 -10.67 1.08 4.69
CA ALA A 25 -9.96 2.27 5.16
C ALA A 25 -9.50 3.12 3.94
N PRO A 26 -10.30 4.11 3.51
CA PRO A 26 -10.02 4.89 2.31
C PRO A 26 -8.68 5.63 2.43
N GLY A 27 -7.88 5.57 1.38
CA GLY A 27 -6.61 6.30 1.28
C GLY A 27 -5.43 5.69 2.05
N ALA A 28 -5.62 4.62 2.84
CA ALA A 28 -4.54 3.94 3.55
C ALA A 28 -3.89 2.80 2.73
N ALA A 29 -4.63 2.25 1.76
CA ALA A 29 -4.15 1.19 0.87
C ALA A 29 -4.54 1.47 -0.59
N SER A 30 -3.83 0.83 -1.52
CA SER A 30 -4.19 0.85 -2.94
C SER A 30 -5.53 0.12 -3.14
N GLY A 31 -6.38 0.64 -4.02
CA GLY A 31 -7.65 -0.01 -4.36
C GLY A 31 -7.43 -1.38 -5.00
N VAL A 32 -8.37 -2.29 -4.75
CA VAL A 32 -8.38 -3.65 -5.31
C VAL A 32 -9.26 -3.64 -6.54
N ALA A 33 -8.67 -3.89 -7.71
CA ALA A 33 -9.39 -4.05 -8.97
C ALA A 33 -10.03 -5.45 -9.10
N GLY A 34 -9.50 -6.45 -8.37
CA GLY A 34 -10.09 -7.79 -8.29
C GLY A 34 -9.14 -8.85 -7.76
N VAL A 35 -9.65 -10.08 -7.59
CA VAL A 35 -8.83 -11.27 -7.34
C VAL A 35 -9.10 -12.32 -8.41
N VAL A 36 -8.02 -12.91 -8.91
CA VAL A 36 -8.04 -13.97 -9.90
C VAL A 36 -7.55 -15.25 -9.28
N GLU A 37 -8.36 -16.29 -9.30
CA GLU A 37 -7.94 -17.65 -8.98
C GLU A 37 -7.39 -18.32 -10.24
N ALA A 38 -6.22 -18.95 -10.13
CA ALA A 38 -5.54 -19.63 -11.22
C ALA A 38 -5.31 -21.10 -10.88
N SER A 39 -5.05 -21.88 -11.94
CA SER A 39 -4.75 -23.30 -11.84
C SER A 39 -3.61 -23.58 -10.84
N GLY A 40 -3.79 -24.64 -10.05
CA GLY A 40 -2.90 -25.03 -8.98
C GLY A 40 -3.09 -24.26 -7.66
N GLY A 41 -4.25 -23.62 -7.44
CA GLY A 41 -4.59 -22.95 -6.18
C GLY A 41 -3.85 -21.63 -5.95
N ARG A 42 -3.35 -21.00 -7.01
CA ARG A 42 -2.72 -19.67 -6.94
C ARG A 42 -3.80 -18.59 -6.98
N ARG A 43 -3.65 -17.56 -6.14
CA ARG A 43 -4.52 -16.38 -6.14
C ARG A 43 -3.69 -15.14 -6.46
N TYR A 44 -4.20 -14.30 -7.35
CA TYR A 44 -3.60 -13.02 -7.72
C TYR A 44 -4.49 -11.88 -7.26
N LEU A 45 -3.89 -10.89 -6.62
CA LEU A 45 -4.56 -9.65 -6.28
C LEU A 45 -4.22 -8.59 -7.33
N LEU A 46 -5.23 -8.12 -8.05
CA LEU A 46 -5.13 -7.03 -9.00
C LEU A 46 -5.37 -5.73 -8.24
N LEU A 47 -4.39 -4.83 -8.30
CA LEU A 47 -4.46 -3.51 -7.68
C LEU A 47 -4.72 -2.47 -8.77
N GLU A 48 -5.39 -1.38 -8.39
CA GLU A 48 -5.52 -0.21 -9.25
C GLU A 48 -4.15 0.34 -9.68
N GLY A 49 -4.15 1.00 -10.84
CA GLY A 49 -2.98 1.72 -11.35
C GLY A 49 -2.52 2.82 -10.39
N HIS A 50 -1.28 3.28 -10.57
CA HIS A 50 -0.73 4.40 -9.80
C HIS A 50 0.25 5.20 -10.65
N HIS A 51 0.47 6.47 -10.27
CA HIS A 51 1.25 7.45 -11.03
C HIS A 51 2.68 7.60 -10.48
N GLY A 52 3.31 6.47 -10.14
CA GLY A 52 4.65 6.42 -9.55
C GLY A 52 4.66 6.37 -8.02
N ASP A 53 5.86 6.24 -7.45
CA ASP A 53 6.09 6.09 -6.02
C ASP A 53 6.92 7.24 -5.42
N LEU A 54 6.80 7.44 -4.10
CA LEU A 54 7.45 8.53 -3.39
C LEU A 54 8.99 8.42 -3.41
N HIS A 55 9.55 7.22 -3.55
CA HIS A 55 11.00 7.04 -3.67
C HIS A 55 11.50 7.58 -5.02
N ALA A 56 10.88 7.19 -6.13
CA ALA A 56 11.18 7.72 -7.45
C ALA A 56 10.99 9.24 -7.50
N TYR A 57 9.93 9.73 -6.85
CA TYR A 57 9.63 11.16 -6.74
C TYR A 57 10.73 11.99 -6.08
N VAL A 58 11.17 11.55 -4.91
CA VAL A 58 12.24 12.21 -4.14
C VAL A 58 13.56 12.10 -4.89
N ARG A 59 13.87 10.94 -5.49
CA ARG A 59 15.08 10.74 -6.28
C ARG A 59 15.18 11.72 -7.46
N ALA A 60 14.08 11.93 -8.19
CA ALA A 60 14.03 12.87 -9.30
C ALA A 60 14.26 14.33 -8.86
N ARG A 61 13.85 14.71 -7.65
CA ARG A 61 13.98 16.08 -7.10
C ARG A 61 15.23 16.31 -6.27
N ARG A 62 15.97 15.25 -5.95
CA ARG A 62 17.08 15.19 -4.97
C ARG A 62 16.65 15.50 -3.52
N ARG A 63 15.83 16.52 -3.30
CA ARG A 63 15.23 16.90 -2.01
C ARG A 63 13.88 17.59 -2.22
N LEU A 64 13.01 17.50 -1.23
CA LEU A 64 11.73 18.23 -1.22
C LEU A 64 11.84 19.48 -0.35
N ARG A 65 11.14 20.55 -0.75
CA ARG A 65 10.98 21.72 0.13
C ARG A 65 10.01 21.38 1.26
N GLU A 66 10.18 22.00 2.41
CA GLU A 66 9.42 21.70 3.62
C GLU A 66 7.88 21.73 3.43
N PRO A 67 7.27 22.69 2.70
CA PRO A 67 5.82 22.70 2.52
C PRO A 67 5.30 21.46 1.80
N GLU A 68 6.04 20.97 0.80
CA GLU A 68 5.70 19.78 0.03
C GLU A 68 5.98 18.50 0.84
N ALA A 69 7.16 18.42 1.46
CA ALA A 69 7.53 17.31 2.32
C ALA A 69 6.50 17.09 3.43
N ARG A 70 6.06 18.18 4.09
CA ARG A 70 5.04 18.16 5.14
C ARG A 70 3.69 17.66 4.62
N ARG A 71 3.27 18.06 3.41
CA ARG A 71 2.00 17.59 2.82
C ARG A 71 2.02 16.09 2.58
N LEU A 72 3.06 15.60 1.91
CA LEU A 72 3.21 14.18 1.56
C LEU A 72 3.42 13.32 2.82
N PHE A 73 4.24 13.78 3.75
CA PHE A 73 4.47 13.07 5.01
C PHE A 73 3.19 12.99 5.85
N ARG A 74 2.35 14.05 5.87
CA ARG A 74 1.06 14.01 6.58
C ARG A 74 0.14 12.94 6.00
N GLN A 75 0.06 12.80 4.66
CA GLN A 75 -0.71 11.73 4.03
C GLN A 75 -0.16 10.35 4.39
N ALA A 76 1.17 10.17 4.31
CA ALA A 76 1.83 8.92 4.67
C ALA A 76 1.60 8.55 6.15
N ALA A 77 1.75 9.50 7.08
CA ALA A 77 1.55 9.30 8.50
C ALA A 77 0.08 8.97 8.83
N ARG A 78 -0.89 9.63 8.15
CA ARG A 78 -2.31 9.29 8.27
C ARG A 78 -2.59 7.85 7.81
N ALA A 79 -2.04 7.44 6.67
CA ALA A 79 -2.19 6.06 6.20
C ALA A 79 -1.63 5.04 7.21
N VAL A 80 -0.47 5.33 7.82
CA VAL A 80 0.11 4.48 8.88
C VAL A 80 -0.76 4.45 10.13
N ALA A 81 -1.25 5.61 10.57
CA ALA A 81 -2.14 5.73 11.73
C ALA A 81 -3.42 4.91 11.52
N THR A 82 -4.06 5.07 10.35
CA THR A 82 -5.21 4.24 9.96
C THR A 82 -4.85 2.76 9.95
N CYS A 83 -3.68 2.36 9.45
CA CYS A 83 -3.26 0.96 9.56
C CYS A 83 -3.23 0.47 11.02
N HIS A 84 -2.68 1.28 11.93
CA HIS A 84 -2.59 0.94 13.35
C HIS A 84 -3.96 0.91 14.05
N GLU A 85 -4.89 1.81 13.68
CA GLU A 85 -6.27 1.82 14.19
C GLU A 85 -7.01 0.51 13.91
N TYR A 86 -6.70 -0.13 12.77
CA TYR A 86 -7.25 -1.43 12.38
C TYR A 86 -6.37 -2.61 12.79
N GLY A 87 -5.38 -2.40 13.67
CA GLY A 87 -4.51 -3.47 14.18
C GLY A 87 -3.45 -3.98 13.18
N VAL A 88 -3.23 -3.28 12.07
CA VAL A 88 -2.26 -3.68 11.03
C VAL A 88 -0.91 -3.02 11.28
N VAL A 89 0.10 -3.82 11.60
CA VAL A 89 1.48 -3.35 11.77
C VAL A 89 2.24 -3.37 10.44
N LEU A 90 2.70 -2.19 10.01
CA LEU A 90 3.46 -2.01 8.77
C LEU A 90 4.96 -2.33 9.00
N ARG A 91 5.36 -3.59 8.79
CA ARG A 91 6.75 -4.05 9.07
C ARG A 91 7.84 -3.59 8.09
N ASN A 92 7.49 -2.94 6.99
CA ASN A 92 8.45 -2.56 5.93
C ASN A 92 8.10 -1.20 5.36
N LEU A 93 8.15 -0.19 6.23
CA LEU A 93 7.91 1.20 5.90
C LEU A 93 9.11 1.80 5.18
N LYS A 94 8.85 2.30 3.98
CA LYS A 94 9.81 3.01 3.13
C LYS A 94 9.07 3.79 2.05
N LEU A 95 9.72 4.81 1.48
CA LEU A 95 9.11 5.70 0.49
C LEU A 95 8.47 4.94 -0.69
N ARG A 96 9.08 3.85 -1.16
CA ARG A 96 8.56 3.01 -2.26
C ARG A 96 7.21 2.32 -1.95
N LYS A 97 6.72 2.38 -0.71
CA LYS A 97 5.40 1.81 -0.34
C LYS A 97 4.24 2.78 -0.55
N PHE A 98 4.55 4.08 -0.71
CA PHE A 98 3.59 5.16 -0.95
C PHE A 98 3.60 5.50 -2.44
N VAL A 99 2.41 5.52 -3.03
CA VAL A 99 2.19 5.74 -4.47
C VAL A 99 1.17 6.85 -4.66
N PHE A 100 1.25 7.55 -5.79
CA PHE A 100 0.28 8.59 -6.13
C PHE A 100 -0.95 7.97 -6.80
N ALA A 101 -2.14 8.31 -6.30
CA ALA A 101 -3.40 7.84 -6.84
C ALA A 101 -3.74 8.50 -8.20
N ASP A 102 -3.24 9.71 -8.41
CA ASP A 102 -3.43 10.51 -9.61
C ASP A 102 -2.17 11.33 -9.94
N GLU A 103 -2.21 12.06 -11.04
CA GLU A 103 -1.10 12.91 -11.49
C GLU A 103 -0.89 14.17 -10.63
N THR A 104 -1.91 14.58 -9.86
CA THR A 104 -1.92 15.80 -9.04
C THR A 104 -1.19 15.64 -7.70
N ARG A 105 -1.00 14.39 -7.25
CA ARG A 105 -0.18 13.95 -6.11
C ARG A 105 -0.71 14.28 -4.71
#